data_AF-A0A2W0EGV1-F1
#
_entry.id   AF-A0A2W0EGV1-F1
#
_cell.length_a   1.000
_cell.length_b   1.000
_cell.length_c   1.000
_cell.angle_alpha   90.00
_cell.angle_beta   90.00
_cell.angle_gamma   90.00
#
_symmetry.space_group_name_H-M   'P 1'
#
loop_
_entity.id
_entity.type
_entity.pdbx_description
1 polymer ?
#
loop_
_entity_poly.entity_id
_entity_poly.type
_entity_poly.pdbx_seq_one_letter_code
_entity_poly.pdbx_strand_id
1 'polypeptide(L)'
;MLKRLAWLALCVCAPLSAAPHIDPQRLQQLANDPFWISLGHYETAKLGGWRSYVSDPKFFLAADGNEHPDHELAATVQALYAPDSAGEQHAQCVYPARTRWLKEQLGLTGLPTPDCAEFKQWFKDVSPDSAVMIFPAAYLNSPSSMFGHTLLRIDQAGVKNDKTSLLSYAINFGA
;
A
#
# COMPACT_ATOMS: atom_id res chain seq x y z
N MET A 1 -57.66 11.02 32.82
CA MET A 1 -56.52 10.10 32.59
C MET A 1 -55.86 10.43 31.24
N LEU A 2 -54.91 11.37 31.18
CA LEU A 2 -54.14 11.61 29.96
C LEU A 2 -52.66 11.82 30.35
N LYS A 3 -51.86 10.77 30.17
CA LYS A 3 -50.40 10.79 30.38
C LYS A 3 -49.75 11.49 29.19
N ARG A 4 -49.08 12.62 29.42
CA ARG A 4 -48.22 13.29 28.43
C ARG A 4 -46.82 12.68 28.53
N LEU A 5 -46.44 11.87 27.55
CA LEU A 5 -45.06 11.40 27.35
C LEU A 5 -44.33 12.44 26.49
N ALA A 6 -43.44 13.20 27.10
CA ALA A 6 -42.48 14.05 26.39
C ALA A 6 -41.26 13.20 26.02
N TRP A 7 -41.04 12.99 24.73
CA TRP A 7 -39.85 12.33 24.21
C TRP A 7 -38.73 13.36 24.06
N LEU A 8 -37.69 13.25 24.90
CA LEU A 8 -36.44 13.98 24.72
C LEU A 8 -35.64 13.31 23.59
N ALA A 9 -35.59 13.95 22.42
CA ALA A 9 -34.65 13.59 21.37
C ALA A 9 -33.26 14.11 21.76
N LEU A 10 -32.37 13.23 22.23
CA LEU A 10 -30.95 13.53 22.37
C LEU A 10 -30.33 13.53 20.96
N CYS A 11 -30.08 14.72 20.40
CA CYS A 11 -29.22 14.87 19.24
C CYS A 11 -27.78 14.56 19.67
N VAL A 12 -27.32 13.34 19.42
CA VAL A 12 -25.90 12.98 19.54
C VAL A 12 -25.18 13.64 18.36
N CYS A 13 -24.56 14.79 18.60
CA CYS A 13 -23.61 15.39 17.65
C CYS A 13 -22.34 14.54 17.65
N ALA A 14 -22.26 13.57 16.74
CA ALA A 14 -20.99 12.93 16.44
C ALA A 14 -20.03 14.00 15.86
N PRO A 15 -18.78 14.10 16.34
CA PRO A 15 -17.80 15.00 15.76
C PRO A 15 -17.56 14.55 14.31
N LEU A 16 -18.03 15.35 13.36
CA LEU A 16 -17.69 15.21 11.96
C LEU A 16 -16.24 15.68 11.81
N SER A 17 -15.28 14.78 11.94
CA SER A 17 -13.91 15.06 11.50
C SER A 17 -13.97 15.24 9.99
N ALA A 18 -13.99 16.50 9.54
CA ALA A 18 -13.91 16.81 8.11
C ALA A 18 -12.55 16.30 7.62
N ALA A 19 -12.57 15.35 6.68
CA ALA A 19 -11.37 14.96 5.96
C ALA A 19 -10.76 16.24 5.34
N PRO A 20 -9.42 16.38 5.34
CA PRO A 20 -8.80 17.58 4.80
C PRO A 20 -9.20 17.77 3.34
N HIS A 21 -9.46 19.02 2.98
CA HIS A 21 -9.73 19.38 1.60
C HIS A 21 -8.44 19.25 0.79
N ILE A 22 -8.37 18.22 -0.05
CA ILE A 22 -7.23 17.99 -0.93
C ILE A 22 -7.58 18.57 -2.31
N ASP A 23 -6.68 19.37 -2.87
CA ASP A 23 -6.85 19.95 -4.20
C ASP A 23 -6.97 18.85 -5.27
N PRO A 24 -8.09 18.79 -6.03
CA PRO A 24 -8.27 17.82 -7.10
C PRO A 24 -7.16 17.88 -8.17
N GLN A 25 -6.61 19.06 -8.46
CA GLN A 25 -5.51 19.17 -9.43
C GLN A 25 -4.24 18.49 -8.92
N ARG A 26 -3.97 18.62 -7.61
CA ARG A 26 -2.85 17.93 -6.98
C ARG A 26 -3.03 16.41 -6.99
N LEU A 27 -4.24 15.91 -6.73
CA LEU A 27 -4.54 14.47 -6.85
C LEU A 27 -4.29 13.97 -8.28
N GLN A 28 -4.74 14.73 -9.29
CA GLN A 28 -4.53 14.35 -10.69
C GLN A 28 -3.04 14.33 -11.08
N GLN A 29 -2.25 15.27 -10.57
CA GLN A 29 -0.79 15.27 -10.78
C GLN A 29 -0.15 14.02 -10.16
N LEU A 30 -0.52 13.69 -8.92
CA LEU A 30 0.00 12.52 -8.22
C LEU A 30 -0.45 11.20 -8.84
N ALA A 31 -1.65 11.15 -9.43
CA ALA A 31 -2.15 9.98 -10.14
C ALA A 31 -1.30 9.61 -11.36
N ASN A 32 -0.56 10.57 -11.93
CA ASN A 32 0.37 10.37 -13.03
C ASN A 32 1.83 10.35 -12.58
N ASP A 33 2.09 10.41 -11.27
CA ASP A 33 3.45 10.36 -10.74
C ASP A 33 4.06 8.97 -10.98
N PRO A 34 5.29 8.86 -11.51
CA PRO A 34 5.92 7.57 -11.78
C PRO A 34 5.98 6.63 -10.57
N PHE A 35 6.11 7.17 -9.36
CA PHE A 35 6.11 6.38 -8.14
C PHE A 35 4.73 5.79 -7.86
N TRP A 36 3.67 6.59 -8.01
CA TRP A 36 2.29 6.08 -7.88
C TRP A 36 1.97 4.99 -8.90
N ILE A 37 2.35 5.24 -10.16
CA ILE A 37 2.22 4.28 -11.26
C ILE A 37 2.92 2.95 -10.90
N SER A 38 4.11 3.02 -10.28
CA SER A 38 4.84 1.84 -9.82
C SER A 38 4.14 1.13 -8.66
N LEU A 39 3.61 1.85 -7.67
CA LEU A 39 2.89 1.28 -6.52
C LEU A 39 1.62 0.53 -6.90
N GLY A 40 0.95 0.95 -7.97
CA GLY A 40 -0.22 0.27 -8.52
C GLY A 40 0.07 -0.66 -9.69
N HIS A 41 1.35 -0.87 -10.01
CA HIS A 41 1.80 -1.82 -11.02
C HIS A 41 1.22 -1.54 -12.43
N TYR A 42 1.07 -0.27 -12.78
CA TYR A 42 0.48 0.15 -14.05
C TYR A 42 1.49 0.19 -15.20
N GLU A 43 1.02 -0.19 -16.37
CA GLU A 43 1.66 0.03 -17.66
C GLU A 43 0.71 0.76 -18.61
N THR A 44 1.25 1.38 -19.65
CA THR A 44 0.42 1.97 -20.69
C THR A 44 -0.23 0.87 -21.52
N ALA A 45 -1.55 0.89 -21.64
CA ALA A 45 -2.26 -0.10 -22.44
C ALA A 45 -2.00 0.11 -23.94
N LYS A 46 -2.15 -0.95 -24.74
CA LYS A 46 -1.83 -0.95 -26.20
C LYS A 46 -2.56 0.14 -27.00
N LEU A 47 -3.70 0.63 -26.52
CA LEU A 47 -4.53 1.63 -27.19
C LEU A 47 -4.54 2.98 -26.43
N GLY A 48 -3.58 3.19 -25.52
CA GLY A 48 -3.57 4.33 -24.59
C GLY A 48 -4.30 4.02 -23.28
N GLY A 49 -4.14 4.89 -22.30
CA GLY A 49 -4.65 4.68 -20.93
C GLY A 49 -3.72 3.78 -20.09
N TRP A 50 -4.17 3.49 -18.87
CA TRP A 50 -3.43 2.70 -17.89
C TRP A 50 -4.05 1.31 -17.72
N ARG A 51 -3.21 0.33 -17.41
CA ARG A 51 -3.62 -1.00 -17.02
C ARG A 51 -2.63 -1.56 -16.02
N SER A 52 -3.11 -2.06 -14.89
CA SER A 52 -2.28 -2.80 -13.96
C SER A 52 -2.06 -4.23 -14.43
N TYR A 53 -0.86 -4.76 -14.23
CA TYR A 53 -0.60 -6.19 -14.43
C TYR A 53 -1.11 -7.05 -13.25
N VAL A 54 -1.52 -6.44 -12.13
CA VAL A 54 -2.21 -7.16 -11.05
C VAL A 54 -3.67 -7.40 -11.47
N SER A 55 -4.06 -8.66 -11.51
CA SER A 55 -5.42 -9.08 -11.91
C SER A 55 -6.36 -9.35 -10.74
N ASP A 56 -5.87 -9.41 -9.49
CA ASP A 56 -6.70 -9.62 -8.31
C ASP A 56 -7.47 -8.33 -7.95
N PRO A 57 -8.81 -8.33 -8.01
CA PRO A 57 -9.60 -7.16 -7.64
C PRO A 57 -9.37 -6.70 -6.19
N LYS A 58 -8.96 -7.59 -5.28
CA LYS A 58 -8.69 -7.24 -3.87
C LYS A 58 -7.46 -6.37 -3.70
N PHE A 59 -6.60 -6.25 -4.72
CA PHE A 59 -5.46 -5.36 -4.68
C PHE A 59 -5.87 -3.88 -4.79
N PHE A 60 -7.03 -3.59 -5.37
CA PHE A 60 -7.51 -2.24 -5.61
C PHE A 60 -8.59 -1.84 -4.62
N LEU A 61 -8.57 -0.57 -4.22
CA LEU A 61 -9.60 0.03 -3.38
C LEU A 61 -10.74 0.62 -4.23
N ALA A 62 -10.44 1.11 -5.43
CA ALA A 62 -11.42 1.49 -6.44
C ALA A 62 -11.81 0.27 -7.29
N ALA A 63 -13.11 0.16 -7.63
CA ALA A 63 -13.63 -0.96 -8.41
C ALA A 63 -13.01 -1.06 -9.82
N ASP A 64 -12.63 0.08 -10.39
CA ASP A 64 -11.94 0.23 -11.67
C ASP A 64 -10.49 0.69 -11.48
N GLY A 65 -9.96 0.54 -10.27
CA GLY A 65 -8.63 1.00 -9.90
C GLY A 65 -7.51 0.34 -10.71
N ASN A 66 -7.76 -0.82 -11.32
CA ASN A 66 -6.80 -1.49 -12.20
C ASN A 66 -6.58 -0.75 -13.54
N GLU A 67 -7.49 0.13 -13.95
CA GLU A 67 -7.40 0.91 -15.20
C GLU A 67 -7.35 2.42 -14.94
N HIS A 68 -7.76 2.85 -13.74
CA HIS A 68 -7.85 4.24 -13.32
C HIS A 68 -6.97 4.53 -12.09
N PRO A 69 -5.66 4.84 -12.28
CA PRO A 69 -4.76 5.17 -11.17
C PRO A 69 -5.21 6.40 -10.39
N ASP A 70 -5.95 7.32 -11.01
CA ASP A 70 -6.58 8.48 -10.39
C ASP A 70 -7.72 8.09 -9.43
N HIS A 71 -8.60 7.18 -9.86
CA HIS A 71 -9.65 6.66 -9.00
C HIS A 71 -9.06 5.85 -7.83
N GLU A 72 -8.05 5.03 -8.10
CA GLU A 72 -7.36 4.25 -7.05
C GLU A 72 -6.66 5.16 -6.04
N LEU A 73 -6.06 6.27 -6.48
CA LEU A 73 -5.41 7.23 -5.59
C LEU A 73 -6.44 7.89 -4.68
N ALA A 74 -7.54 8.36 -5.25
CA ALA A 74 -8.63 8.98 -4.49
C ALA A 74 -9.24 8.00 -3.48
N ALA A 75 -9.52 6.76 -3.89
CA ALA A 75 -10.02 5.71 -3.02
C ALA A 75 -9.02 5.35 -1.91
N THR A 76 -7.72 5.31 -2.23
CA THR A 76 -6.66 5.12 -1.24
C THR A 76 -6.70 6.22 -0.20
N VAL A 77 -6.68 7.49 -0.62
CA VAL A 77 -6.74 8.64 0.30
C VAL A 77 -7.97 8.56 1.21
N GLN A 78 -9.15 8.27 0.66
CA GLN A 78 -10.37 8.10 1.44
C GLN A 78 -10.23 6.96 2.47
N ALA A 79 -9.69 5.82 2.07
CA ALA A 79 -9.51 4.66 2.92
C ALA A 79 -8.47 4.89 4.04
N LEU A 80 -7.50 5.80 3.85
CA LEU A 80 -6.56 6.18 4.92
C LEU A 80 -7.26 6.90 6.09
N TYR A 81 -8.37 7.60 5.84
CA TYR A 81 -9.19 8.29 6.84
C TYR A 81 -10.33 7.44 7.42
N ALA A 82 -10.50 6.20 6.97
CA ALA A 82 -11.54 5.31 7.51
C ALA A 82 -11.31 5.04 9.01
N PRO A 83 -12.35 4.76 9.81
CA PRO A 83 -12.16 4.43 11.22
C PRO A 83 -11.24 3.22 11.44
N ASP A 84 -10.45 3.24 12.51
CA ASP A 84 -9.51 2.17 12.87
C ASP A 84 -10.19 0.84 13.26
N SER A 85 -11.52 0.81 13.38
CA SER A 85 -12.33 -0.39 13.63
C SER A 85 -12.08 -1.57 12.68
N ALA A 86 -11.48 -1.31 11.51
CA ALA A 86 -11.06 -2.35 10.56
C ALA A 86 -9.80 -3.13 11.01
N GLY A 87 -9.07 -2.68 12.03
CA GLY A 87 -7.86 -3.33 12.53
C GLY A 87 -6.81 -3.55 11.44
N GLU A 88 -6.32 -4.78 11.30
CA GLU A 88 -5.31 -5.18 10.30
C GLU A 88 -5.78 -4.99 8.84
N GLN A 89 -7.10 -4.92 8.61
CA GLN A 89 -7.66 -4.66 7.27
C GLN A 89 -7.72 -3.17 6.93
N HIS A 90 -7.31 -2.29 7.85
CA HIS A 90 -7.24 -0.87 7.57
C HIS A 90 -6.23 -0.58 6.46
N ALA A 91 -6.52 0.36 5.55
CA ALA A 91 -5.67 0.64 4.38
C ALA A 91 -4.22 1.02 4.75
N GLN A 92 -4.03 1.66 5.90
CA GLN A 92 -2.70 1.95 6.46
C GLN A 92 -1.86 0.69 6.74
N CYS A 93 -2.50 -0.44 7.07
CA CYS A 93 -1.84 -1.71 7.37
C CYS A 93 -1.62 -2.56 6.11
N VAL A 94 -2.61 -2.58 5.21
CA VAL A 94 -2.57 -3.35 3.95
C VAL A 94 -1.68 -2.68 2.89
N TYR A 95 -1.65 -1.35 2.85
CA TYR A 95 -0.89 -0.57 1.86
C TYR A 95 0.13 0.38 2.52
N PRO A 96 1.13 -0.13 3.23
CA PRO A 96 2.08 0.68 3.99
C PRO A 96 2.89 1.63 3.08
N ALA A 97 3.25 1.17 1.88
CA ALA A 97 3.99 1.98 0.90
C ALA A 97 3.16 3.15 0.35
N ARG A 98 1.90 2.89 -0.05
CA ARG A 98 0.97 3.93 -0.52
C ARG A 98 0.69 4.94 0.59
N THR A 99 0.48 4.45 1.81
CA THR A 99 0.23 5.26 3.00
C THR A 99 1.37 6.22 3.29
N ARG A 100 2.60 5.70 3.38
CA ARG A 100 3.80 6.52 3.63
C ARG A 100 3.95 7.60 2.56
N TRP A 101 3.87 7.21 1.29
CA TRP A 101 4.05 8.12 0.17
C TRP A 101 2.97 9.21 0.11
N LEU A 102 1.69 8.86 0.25
CA LEU A 102 0.60 9.84 0.24
C LEU A 102 0.66 10.80 1.42
N LYS A 103 1.05 10.32 2.61
CA LYS A 103 1.29 11.20 3.78
C LYS A 103 2.35 12.25 3.48
N GLU A 104 3.46 11.85 2.86
CA GLU A 104 4.54 12.75 2.45
C GLU A 104 4.08 13.72 1.34
N GLN A 105 3.42 13.24 0.29
CA GLN A 105 3.06 14.05 -0.88
C GLN A 105 1.93 15.05 -0.66
N LEU A 106 1.02 14.76 0.26
CA LEU A 106 -0.18 15.55 0.52
C LEU A 106 -0.17 16.21 1.91
N GLY A 107 0.83 15.94 2.74
CA GLY A 107 0.88 16.46 4.12
C GLY A 107 -0.33 16.02 4.94
N LEU A 108 -0.76 14.76 4.79
CA LEU A 108 -1.98 14.26 5.43
C LEU A 108 -1.85 14.32 6.97
N THR A 109 -2.86 14.91 7.61
CA THR A 109 -2.95 15.09 9.07
C THR A 109 -4.29 14.58 9.58
N GLY A 110 -4.40 14.28 10.88
CA GLY A 110 -5.65 13.78 11.45
C GLY A 110 -6.02 12.36 11.02
N LEU A 111 -5.06 11.60 10.49
CA LEU A 111 -5.25 10.19 10.19
C LEU A 111 -5.44 9.39 11.49
N PRO A 112 -6.31 8.36 11.48
CA PRO A 112 -6.40 7.42 12.57
C PRO A 112 -5.09 6.63 12.70
N THR A 113 -4.88 6.01 13.86
CA THR A 113 -3.65 5.26 14.18
C THR A 113 -4.00 3.79 14.42
N PRO A 114 -4.40 3.02 13.39
CA PRO A 114 -4.69 1.61 13.54
C PRO A 114 -3.44 0.86 14.04
N ASP A 115 -3.66 -0.15 14.88
CA ASP A 115 -2.58 -1.04 15.28
C ASP A 115 -2.35 -2.11 14.21
N CYS A 116 -1.39 -1.86 13.32
CA CYS A 116 -0.97 -2.81 12.29
C CYS A 116 0.03 -3.82 12.87
N ALA A 117 -0.40 -4.66 13.82
CA ALA A 117 0.49 -5.54 14.57
C ALA A 117 1.13 -6.60 13.67
N GLU A 118 0.37 -7.16 12.71
CA GLU A 118 0.90 -8.13 11.75
C GLU A 118 2.00 -7.52 10.89
N PHE A 119 1.75 -6.33 10.32
CA PHE A 119 2.75 -5.62 9.52
C PHE A 119 3.99 -5.26 10.35
N LYS A 120 3.81 -4.72 11.57
CA LYS A 120 4.94 -4.34 12.45
C LYS A 120 5.79 -5.55 12.80
N GLN A 121 5.15 -6.68 13.12
CA GLN A 121 5.84 -7.91 13.45
C GLN A 121 6.60 -8.46 12.24
N TRP A 122 5.95 -8.55 11.08
CA TRP A 122 6.60 -8.98 9.84
C TRP A 122 7.80 -8.09 9.47
N PHE A 123 7.64 -6.76 9.51
CA PHE A 123 8.72 -5.83 9.15
C PHE A 123 9.89 -5.92 10.14
N LYS A 124 9.59 -6.14 11.43
CA LYS A 124 10.61 -6.41 12.46
C LYS A 124 11.35 -7.72 12.20
N ASP A 125 10.66 -8.77 11.75
CA ASP A 125 11.29 -10.06 11.45
C ASP A 125 12.16 -9.99 10.19
N VAL A 126 11.77 -9.18 9.20
CA VAL A 126 12.62 -8.87 8.04
C VAL A 126 13.87 -8.10 8.48
N SER A 127 13.72 -7.13 9.40
CA SER A 127 14.82 -6.30 9.95
C SER A 127 15.80 -5.79 8.87
N PRO A 128 15.31 -5.07 7.84
CA PRO A 128 16.12 -4.70 6.69
C PRO A 128 17.25 -3.74 7.06
N ASP A 129 18.49 -4.08 6.68
CA ASP A 129 19.67 -3.21 6.79
C ASP A 129 20.27 -2.89 5.41
N SER A 130 20.34 -3.88 4.52
CA SER A 130 20.80 -3.68 3.14
C SER A 130 20.08 -4.58 2.14
N ALA A 131 20.05 -4.14 0.87
CA ALA A 131 19.51 -4.92 -0.24
C ALA A 131 20.63 -5.32 -1.20
N VAL A 132 20.64 -6.60 -1.61
CA VAL A 132 21.63 -7.17 -2.52
C VAL A 132 20.92 -7.76 -3.73
N MET A 133 21.27 -7.31 -4.93
CA MET A 133 20.82 -7.93 -6.17
C MET A 133 21.73 -9.11 -6.52
N ILE A 134 21.16 -10.31 -6.58
CA ILE A 134 21.89 -11.54 -6.88
C ILE A 134 21.61 -11.92 -8.33
N PHE A 135 22.68 -12.02 -9.12
CA PHE A 135 22.68 -12.58 -10.46
C PHE A 135 23.39 -13.94 -10.43
N PRO A 136 22.67 -15.04 -10.16
CA PRO A 136 23.27 -16.35 -10.25
C PRO A 136 23.61 -16.66 -11.72
N ALA A 137 24.70 -17.39 -11.92
CA ALA A 137 25.15 -17.80 -13.24
C ALA A 137 24.07 -18.67 -13.89
N ALA A 138 23.26 -18.07 -14.75
CA ALA A 138 22.21 -18.76 -15.49
C ALA A 138 22.82 -19.55 -16.65
N TYR A 139 22.23 -20.71 -16.95
CA TYR A 139 22.34 -21.28 -18.28
C TYR A 139 21.63 -20.31 -19.25
N LEU A 140 22.40 -19.52 -20.00
CA LEU A 140 21.91 -18.53 -20.97
C LEU A 140 20.88 -19.08 -21.97
N ASN A 141 20.84 -20.41 -22.14
CA ASN A 141 19.95 -21.11 -23.07
C ASN A 141 18.56 -21.45 -22.48
N SER A 142 18.23 -21.02 -21.25
CA SER A 142 16.91 -21.24 -20.65
C SER A 142 16.34 -19.96 -20.03
N PRO A 143 15.32 -19.32 -20.65
CA PRO A 143 14.71 -18.08 -20.14
C PRO A 143 14.15 -18.19 -18.71
N SER A 144 13.53 -19.32 -18.36
CA SER A 144 13.01 -19.56 -17.00
C SER A 144 14.11 -19.59 -15.94
N SER A 145 15.32 -20.01 -16.33
CA SER A 145 16.51 -19.99 -15.48
C SER A 145 17.16 -18.59 -15.42
N MET A 146 17.17 -17.86 -16.54
CA MET A 146 17.78 -16.53 -16.59
C MET A 146 17.02 -15.51 -15.72
N PHE A 147 15.68 -15.53 -15.74
CA PHE A 147 14.86 -14.57 -14.99
C PHE A 147 14.38 -15.09 -13.63
N GLY A 148 14.16 -16.40 -13.47
CA GLY A 148 13.66 -16.98 -12.22
C GLY A 148 14.69 -16.98 -11.09
N HIS A 149 15.97 -16.83 -11.41
CA HIS A 149 17.03 -16.83 -10.42
C HIS A 149 17.56 -15.43 -10.06
N THR A 150 17.13 -14.36 -10.75
CA THR A 150 17.47 -13.01 -10.28
C THR A 150 16.59 -12.69 -9.08
N LEU A 151 17.23 -12.47 -7.93
CA LEU A 151 16.53 -12.14 -6.70
C LEU A 151 17.15 -10.94 -6.02
N LEU A 152 16.31 -10.21 -5.29
CA LEU A 152 16.73 -9.24 -4.30
C LEU A 152 16.79 -9.95 -2.94
N ARG A 153 17.94 -9.93 -2.30
CA ARG A 153 18.09 -10.41 -0.92
C ARG A 153 18.11 -9.22 0.03
N ILE A 154 17.34 -9.31 1.11
CA ILE A 154 17.28 -8.31 2.17
C ILE A 154 18.09 -8.84 3.36
N ASP A 155 19.25 -8.24 3.58
CA ASP A 155 20.15 -8.62 4.67
C ASP A 155 19.83 -7.82 5.93
N GLN A 156 19.87 -8.50 7.07
CA GLN A 156 19.89 -7.89 8.40
C GLN A 156 21.31 -7.40 8.75
N ALA A 157 21.40 -6.54 9.77
CA ALA A 157 22.69 -6.09 10.27
C ALA A 157 23.55 -7.28 10.74
N GLY A 158 24.86 -7.26 10.44
CA GLY A 158 25.80 -8.30 10.89
C GLY A 158 25.83 -9.59 10.05
N VAL A 159 24.88 -9.80 9.12
CA VAL A 159 24.72 -11.03 8.32
C VAL A 159 26.01 -11.52 7.65
N LYS A 160 26.85 -10.61 7.14
CA LYS A 160 28.12 -10.97 6.50
C LYS A 160 29.16 -11.51 7.48
N ASN A 161 29.22 -10.95 8.69
CA ASN A 161 30.17 -11.35 9.72
C ASN A 161 29.76 -12.70 10.33
N ASP A 162 28.47 -12.87 10.55
CA ASP A 162 27.88 -14.08 11.14
C ASP A 162 27.73 -15.23 10.13
N LYS A 163 27.97 -14.94 8.84
CA LYS A 163 27.87 -15.89 7.71
C LYS A 163 26.47 -16.49 7.56
N THR A 164 25.43 -15.72 7.87
CA THR A 164 24.02 -16.15 7.84
C THR A 164 23.28 -15.71 6.56
N SER A 165 24.00 -15.23 5.54
CA SER A 165 23.41 -14.68 4.31
C SER A 165 22.51 -15.61 3.51
N LEU A 166 22.54 -16.93 3.76
CA LEU A 166 21.63 -17.91 3.15
C LEU A 166 20.26 -17.96 3.84
N LEU A 167 20.12 -17.35 5.01
CA LEU A 167 18.89 -17.30 5.81
C LEU A 167 18.15 -15.97 5.67
N SER A 168 18.75 -15.01 4.96
CA SER A 168 18.14 -13.71 4.68
C SER A 168 16.87 -13.84 3.83
N TYR A 169 15.95 -12.90 3.98
CA TYR A 169 14.77 -12.81 3.14
C TYR A 169 15.15 -12.59 1.68
N ALA A 170 14.44 -13.25 0.78
CA ALA A 170 14.62 -13.16 -0.65
C ALA A 170 13.30 -12.79 -1.32
N ILE A 171 13.37 -11.89 -2.30
CA ILE A 171 12.26 -11.45 -3.13
C ILE A 171 12.65 -11.76 -4.56
N ASN A 172 11.83 -12.52 -5.28
CA ASN A 172 12.04 -12.75 -6.70
C ASN A 172 10.73 -12.54 -7.47
N PHE A 173 10.76 -12.69 -8.79
CA PHE A 173 9.58 -12.47 -9.62
C PHE A 173 8.44 -13.47 -9.36
N GLY A 174 8.75 -14.70 -8.96
CA GLY A 174 7.80 -15.80 -8.78
C GLY A 174 7.42 -16.10 -7.33
N ALA A 175 8.06 -15.48 -6.33
CA ALA A 175 7.84 -15.70 -4.91
C ALA A 175 8.28 -14.51 -4.05
#